data_AF-A0A537YDV5-F1
#
_entry.id   AF-A0A537YDV5-F1
#
_cell.length_a   1.000
_cell.length_b   1.000
_cell.length_c   1.000
_cell.angle_alpha   90.00
_cell.angle_beta   90.00
_cell.angle_gamma   90.00
#
_symmetry.space_group_name_H-M   'P 1'
#
loop_
_entity.id
_entity.type
_entity.pdbx_description
1 polymer ?
#
loop_
_entity_poly.entity_id
_entity_poly.type
_entity_poly.pdbx_seq_one_letter_code
_entity_poly.pdbx_strand_id
1 'polypeptide(L)'
;MTGDHGEDAVIAAVLLDLSADDQGVARQAEAALGSLTWGRGVGAITQDRLQHFLWYELPLKWIGSLDDRLDIAESLARALDLLGLARYAAVCRSQDTRAILEAYDRDPGHGLAAFQRANAASGIHPPDLPELTWGVMMGPIEAALFTSVAEFLELAVSSGELVPGTRGWRTRQQGLVRNRLGAPAEALGGETLLQAIQAERLLGWVDGGRSAIRRTVLSPLVDRLLDPAPFPSGATDASFSLRWLLEQLVEGVVLTQTGNLGQKFVQAAGPRFGWDVPRLPRTEDDVIGLHLVRQFAHRLGLSRRSGRRLVLTARGREALSD
;
A
#
# COMPACT_ATOMS: atom_id res chain seq x y z
N MET A 1 -22.38 15.37 -19.39
CA MET A 1 -22.00 14.12 -20.10
C MET A 1 -21.97 14.42 -21.60
N THR A 2 -21.05 15.30 -22.01
CA THR A 2 -20.99 15.92 -23.35
C THR A 2 -19.56 16.10 -23.86
N GLY A 3 -18.56 15.54 -23.15
CA GLY A 3 -17.13 15.63 -23.52
C GLY A 3 -16.62 14.49 -24.41
N ASP A 4 -17.34 13.36 -24.46
CA ASP A 4 -16.87 12.10 -25.06
C ASP A 4 -16.70 12.19 -26.59
N HIS A 5 -17.67 12.81 -27.28
CA HIS A 5 -17.68 12.89 -28.75
C HIS A 5 -16.52 13.70 -29.35
N GLY A 6 -15.95 14.64 -28.59
CA GLY A 6 -14.84 15.46 -29.06
C GLY A 6 -13.50 14.72 -29.00
N GLU A 7 -13.29 13.92 -27.95
CA GLU A 7 -12.06 13.16 -27.77
C GLU A 7 -11.98 11.97 -28.74
N ASP A 8 -13.11 11.31 -28.99
CA ASP A 8 -13.22 10.25 -30.00
C ASP A 8 -12.88 10.76 -31.41
N ALA A 9 -13.31 11.99 -31.74
CA ALA A 9 -13.00 12.61 -33.02
C ALA A 9 -11.50 12.90 -33.19
N VAL A 10 -10.81 13.26 -32.10
CA VAL A 10 -9.36 13.48 -32.12
C VAL A 10 -8.61 12.17 -32.35
N ILE A 11 -8.99 11.09 -31.66
CA ILE A 11 -8.40 9.76 -31.88
C ILE A 11 -8.63 9.31 -33.32
N ALA A 12 -9.86 9.44 -33.84
CA ALA A 12 -10.19 9.07 -35.20
C ALA A 12 -9.36 9.85 -36.24
N ALA A 13 -9.14 11.16 -36.02
CA ALA A 13 -8.30 11.97 -36.90
C ALA A 13 -6.83 11.51 -36.91
N VAL A 14 -6.27 11.18 -35.74
CA VAL A 14 -4.90 10.65 -35.63
C VAL A 14 -4.76 9.29 -36.32
N LEU A 15 -5.74 8.41 -36.16
CA LEU A 15 -5.74 7.10 -36.82
C LEU A 15 -5.85 7.24 -38.35
N LEU A 16 -6.62 8.23 -38.82
CA LEU A 16 -6.71 8.54 -40.25
C LEU A 16 -5.35 8.98 -40.80
N ASP A 17 -4.66 9.89 -40.10
CA ASP A 17 -3.31 10.35 -40.48
C ASP A 17 -2.30 9.19 -40.52
N LEU A 18 -2.30 8.33 -39.50
CA LEU A 18 -1.47 7.12 -39.50
C LEU A 18 -1.79 6.17 -40.66
N SER A 19 -3.07 6.01 -41.00
CA SER A 19 -3.49 5.10 -42.07
C SER A 19 -3.14 5.59 -43.47
N ALA A 20 -2.94 6.91 -43.62
CA ALA A 20 -2.45 7.49 -44.87
C ALA A 20 -1.00 7.04 -45.14
N ASP A 21 -0.21 6.87 -44.09
CA ASP A 21 1.16 6.35 -44.16
C ASP A 21 1.21 4.82 -44.20
N ASP A 22 0.56 4.16 -43.23
CA ASP A 22 0.59 2.70 -43.06
C ASP A 22 -0.68 2.18 -42.35
N GLN A 23 -1.50 1.44 -43.09
CA GLN A 23 -2.74 0.84 -42.57
C GLN A 23 -2.51 -0.25 -41.49
N GLY A 24 -1.34 -0.91 -41.48
CA GLY A 24 -0.96 -1.86 -40.45
C GLY A 24 -0.72 -1.15 -39.12
N VAL A 25 0.08 -0.09 -39.15
CA VAL A 25 0.40 0.75 -37.98
C VAL A 25 -0.88 1.37 -37.39
N ALA A 26 -1.75 1.93 -38.24
CA ALA A 26 -3.00 2.52 -37.78
C ALA A 26 -3.90 1.51 -37.06
N ARG A 27 -4.02 0.28 -37.58
CA ARG A 27 -4.83 -0.78 -36.94
C ARG A 27 -4.25 -1.23 -35.61
N GLN A 28 -2.92 -1.35 -35.50
CA GLN A 28 -2.27 -1.69 -34.23
C GLN A 28 -2.45 -0.59 -33.19
N ALA A 29 -2.29 0.68 -33.60
CA ALA A 29 -2.50 1.84 -32.75
C ALA A 29 -3.96 1.94 -32.27
N GLU A 30 -4.93 1.72 -33.16
CA GLU A 30 -6.36 1.73 -32.84
C GLU A 30 -6.69 0.68 -31.77
N ALA A 31 -6.24 -0.57 -31.97
CA ALA A 31 -6.48 -1.64 -31.02
C ALA A 31 -5.84 -1.34 -29.65
N ALA A 32 -4.60 -0.84 -29.65
CA ALA A 32 -3.89 -0.50 -28.43
C ALA A 32 -4.55 0.65 -27.67
N LEU A 33 -4.95 1.73 -28.37
CA LEU A 33 -5.68 2.85 -27.79
C LEU A 33 -7.06 2.42 -27.26
N GLY A 34 -7.77 1.55 -27.97
CA GLY A 34 -9.03 0.98 -27.51
C GLY A 34 -8.88 0.22 -26.20
N SER A 35 -7.83 -0.61 -26.07
CA SER A 35 -7.51 -1.34 -24.83
C SER A 35 -7.09 -0.41 -23.69
N LEU A 36 -6.30 0.63 -23.99
CA LEU A 36 -5.78 1.56 -23.00
C LEU A 36 -6.87 2.48 -22.42
N THR A 37 -7.76 2.96 -23.27
CA THR A 37 -8.78 3.96 -22.92
C THR A 37 -10.10 3.33 -22.50
N TRP A 38 -10.36 2.07 -22.90
CA TRP A 38 -11.67 1.43 -22.78
C TRP A 38 -12.78 2.26 -23.46
N GLY A 39 -12.43 2.97 -24.53
CA GLY A 39 -13.35 3.86 -25.26
C GLY A 39 -13.72 5.14 -24.52
N ARG A 40 -12.96 5.55 -23.49
CA ARG A 40 -13.20 6.79 -22.73
C ARG A 40 -12.39 8.01 -23.24
N GLY A 41 -11.96 7.96 -24.49
CA GLY A 41 -11.19 9.05 -25.10
C GLY A 41 -9.77 9.23 -24.54
N VAL A 42 -9.16 10.35 -24.93
CA VAL A 42 -7.76 10.72 -24.64
C VAL A 42 -7.57 11.08 -23.17
N GLY A 43 -8.59 11.65 -22.52
CA GLY A 43 -8.54 12.03 -21.10
C GLY A 43 -8.35 10.84 -20.15
N ALA A 44 -8.60 9.62 -20.63
CA ALA A 44 -8.40 8.38 -19.88
C ALA A 44 -6.96 7.85 -19.94
N ILE A 45 -6.06 8.48 -20.70
CA ILE A 45 -4.66 8.06 -20.84
C ILE A 45 -3.83 8.60 -19.67
N THR A 46 -3.37 7.69 -18.82
CA THR A 46 -2.44 7.94 -17.73
C THR A 46 -1.19 7.08 -17.88
N GLN A 47 -0.08 7.48 -17.25
CA GLN A 47 1.15 6.68 -17.29
C GLN A 47 0.95 5.32 -16.61
N ASP A 48 0.16 5.24 -15.53
CA ASP A 48 -0.15 3.98 -14.84
C ASP A 48 -0.86 2.98 -15.77
N ARG A 49 -1.90 3.44 -16.48
CA ARG A 49 -2.61 2.61 -17.46
C ARG A 49 -1.73 2.20 -18.62
N LEU A 50 -0.89 3.11 -19.11
CA LEU A 50 0.03 2.83 -20.20
C LEU A 50 1.08 1.78 -19.81
N GLN A 51 1.67 1.92 -18.62
CA GLN A 51 2.62 0.96 -18.07
C GLN A 51 1.95 -0.40 -17.86
N HIS A 52 0.73 -0.44 -17.31
CA HIS A 52 -0.01 -1.69 -17.17
C HIS A 52 -0.34 -2.33 -18.53
N PHE A 53 -0.76 -1.54 -19.53
CA PHE A 53 -1.01 -2.03 -20.88
C PHE A 53 0.25 -2.63 -21.49
N LEU A 54 1.33 -1.85 -21.59
CA LEU A 54 2.58 -2.26 -22.25
C LEU A 54 3.27 -3.42 -21.51
N TRP A 55 3.30 -3.39 -20.19
CA TRP A 55 4.15 -4.25 -19.37
C TRP A 55 3.43 -5.45 -18.78
N TYR A 56 2.10 -5.51 -18.86
CA TYR A 56 1.32 -6.64 -18.36
C TYR A 56 0.30 -7.14 -19.38
N GLU A 57 -0.55 -6.28 -19.92
CA GLU A 57 -1.61 -6.74 -20.83
C GLU A 57 -1.09 -7.19 -22.18
N LEU A 58 -0.25 -6.39 -22.82
CA LEU A 58 0.34 -6.71 -24.12
C LEU A 58 1.07 -8.06 -24.11
N PRO A 59 2.00 -8.36 -23.19
CA PRO A 59 2.71 -9.65 -23.23
C PRO A 59 1.87 -10.87 -22.82
N LEU A 60 0.77 -10.69 -22.06
CA LEU A 60 -0.01 -11.81 -21.51
C LEU A 60 -1.36 -12.04 -22.19
N LYS A 61 -1.99 -10.99 -22.70
CA LYS A 61 -3.35 -11.02 -23.27
C LYS A 61 -3.34 -10.93 -24.79
N TRP A 62 -2.26 -10.43 -25.39
CA TRP A 62 -2.16 -10.28 -26.84
C TRP A 62 -1.27 -11.38 -27.42
N ILE A 63 -1.82 -12.08 -28.43
CA ILE A 63 -1.12 -13.15 -29.12
C ILE A 63 -0.19 -12.52 -30.16
N GLY A 64 1.08 -12.91 -30.14
CA GLY A 64 2.10 -12.41 -31.06
C GLY A 64 3.50 -12.70 -30.54
N SER A 65 4.46 -12.62 -31.46
CA SER A 65 5.90 -12.68 -31.17
C SER A 65 6.38 -11.43 -30.43
N LEU A 66 7.64 -11.44 -29.97
CA LEU A 66 8.29 -10.25 -29.44
C LEU A 66 8.26 -9.09 -30.45
N ASP A 67 8.56 -9.36 -31.73
CA ASP A 67 8.57 -8.34 -32.78
C ASP A 67 7.17 -7.72 -32.96
N ASP A 68 6.11 -8.54 -32.99
CA ASP A 68 4.73 -8.03 -33.07
C ASP A 68 4.39 -7.10 -31.89
N ARG A 69 4.86 -7.42 -30.68
CA ARG A 69 4.62 -6.59 -29.48
C ARG A 69 5.40 -5.28 -29.52
N LEU A 70 6.63 -5.31 -30.04
CA LEU A 70 7.44 -4.11 -30.24
C LEU A 70 6.84 -3.21 -31.32
N ASP A 71 6.31 -3.78 -32.40
CA ASP A 71 5.58 -3.04 -33.44
C ASP A 71 4.32 -2.39 -32.89
N ILE A 72 3.54 -3.09 -32.05
CA ILE A 72 2.38 -2.50 -31.36
C ILE A 72 2.81 -1.34 -30.45
N ALA A 73 3.90 -1.50 -29.69
CA ALA A 73 4.41 -0.42 -28.83
C ALA A 73 4.84 0.80 -29.64
N GLU A 74 5.52 0.63 -30.78
CA GLU A 74 5.91 1.73 -31.67
C GLU A 74 4.70 2.38 -32.36
N SER A 75 3.74 1.58 -32.83
CA SER A 75 2.49 2.08 -33.41
C SER A 75 1.70 2.95 -32.41
N LEU A 76 1.61 2.49 -31.15
CA LEU A 76 1.02 3.28 -30.07
C LEU A 76 1.84 4.55 -29.79
N ALA A 77 3.18 4.47 -29.81
CA ALA A 77 4.04 5.64 -29.60
C ALA A 77 3.81 6.73 -30.67
N ARG A 78 3.70 6.34 -31.95
CA ARG A 78 3.39 7.26 -33.06
C ARG A 78 2.03 7.93 -32.89
N ALA A 79 1.01 7.18 -32.48
CA ALA A 79 -0.30 7.76 -32.20
C ALA A 79 -0.27 8.76 -31.04
N LEU A 80 0.45 8.42 -29.96
CA LEU A 80 0.63 9.31 -28.81
C LEU A 80 1.39 10.59 -29.18
N ASP A 81 2.40 10.52 -30.07
CA ASP A 81 3.09 11.72 -30.58
C ASP A 81 2.14 12.64 -31.35
N LEU A 82 1.29 12.08 -32.23
CA LEU A 82 0.28 12.85 -32.97
C LEU A 82 -0.79 13.45 -32.05
N LEU A 83 -1.07 12.82 -30.91
CA LEU A 83 -1.93 13.36 -29.85
C LEU A 83 -1.22 14.43 -28.98
N GLY A 84 0.06 14.72 -29.23
CA GLY A 84 0.86 15.66 -28.43
C GLY A 84 1.28 15.10 -27.07
N LEU A 85 1.21 13.78 -26.88
CA LEU A 85 1.49 13.08 -25.64
C LEU A 85 2.90 12.46 -25.62
N ALA A 86 3.90 13.27 -25.96
CA ALA A 86 5.29 12.82 -26.12
C ALA A 86 5.87 12.11 -24.88
N ARG A 87 5.45 12.48 -23.67
CA ARG A 87 5.88 11.79 -22.42
C ARG A 87 5.44 10.33 -22.41
N TYR A 88 4.22 10.05 -22.88
CA TYR A 88 3.69 8.69 -22.96
C TYR A 88 4.32 7.91 -24.11
N ALA A 89 4.51 8.54 -25.27
CA ALA A 89 5.24 7.93 -26.38
C ALA A 89 6.67 7.50 -25.98
N ALA A 90 7.34 8.30 -25.14
CA ALA A 90 8.66 7.94 -24.60
C ALA A 90 8.63 6.68 -23.72
N VAL A 91 7.53 6.39 -23.01
CA VAL A 91 7.38 5.13 -22.25
C VAL A 91 7.30 3.95 -23.21
N CYS A 92 6.51 4.04 -24.28
CA CYS A 92 6.43 3.00 -25.31
C CYS A 92 7.81 2.65 -25.89
N ARG A 93 8.63 3.67 -26.17
CA ARG A 93 9.98 3.52 -26.74
C ARG A 93 11.09 3.31 -25.70
N SER A 94 10.75 3.23 -24.43
CA SER A 94 11.75 3.14 -23.36
C SER A 94 12.50 1.80 -23.40
N GLN A 95 13.75 1.83 -22.94
CA GLN A 95 14.54 0.61 -22.77
C GLN A 95 13.88 -0.34 -21.76
N ASP A 96 13.16 0.18 -20.77
CA ASP A 96 12.39 -0.63 -19.82
C ASP A 96 11.29 -1.42 -20.53
N THR A 97 10.49 -0.78 -21.40
CA THR A 97 9.46 -1.48 -22.19
C THR A 97 10.04 -2.62 -23.01
N ARG A 98 11.14 -2.37 -23.74
CA ARG A 98 11.82 -3.41 -24.51
C ARG A 98 12.31 -4.55 -23.61
N ALA A 99 13.03 -4.23 -22.54
CA ALA A 99 13.61 -5.24 -21.64
C ALA A 99 12.55 -6.09 -20.93
N ILE A 100 11.39 -5.52 -20.61
CA ILE A 100 10.26 -6.23 -20.00
C ILE A 100 9.63 -7.20 -21.02
N LEU A 101 9.37 -6.74 -22.25
CA LEU A 101 8.82 -7.59 -23.30
C LEU A 101 9.77 -8.75 -23.65
N GLU A 102 11.08 -8.47 -23.77
CA GLU A 102 12.13 -9.49 -23.93
C GLU A 102 12.22 -10.47 -22.75
N ALA A 103 11.89 -10.02 -21.52
CA ALA A 103 11.86 -10.89 -20.36
C ALA A 103 10.65 -11.83 -20.40
N TYR A 104 9.47 -11.33 -20.80
CA TYR A 104 8.27 -12.14 -20.99
C TYR A 104 8.42 -13.19 -22.09
N ASP A 105 9.10 -12.87 -23.18
CA ASP A 105 9.36 -13.80 -24.28
C ASP A 105 10.19 -15.01 -23.83
N ARG A 106 11.11 -14.80 -22.89
CA ARG A 106 11.93 -15.86 -22.28
C ARG A 106 11.20 -16.64 -21.19
N ASP A 107 10.57 -15.93 -20.27
CA ASP A 107 9.86 -16.52 -19.14
C ASP A 107 8.80 -15.54 -18.56
N PRO A 108 7.53 -15.95 -18.42
CA PRO A 108 6.48 -15.08 -17.86
C PRO A 108 6.77 -14.57 -16.44
N GLY A 109 7.44 -15.37 -15.60
CA GLY A 109 7.79 -14.98 -14.24
C GLY A 109 8.86 -13.89 -14.20
N HIS A 110 9.89 -14.00 -15.04
CA HIS A 110 10.90 -12.96 -15.22
C HIS A 110 10.31 -11.67 -15.79
N GLY A 111 9.41 -11.78 -16.76
CA GLY A 111 8.64 -10.65 -17.29
C GLY A 111 7.87 -9.91 -16.20
N LEU A 112 7.08 -10.65 -15.41
CA LEU A 112 6.30 -10.08 -14.31
C LEU A 112 7.19 -9.40 -13.26
N ALA A 113 8.32 -10.02 -12.90
CA ALA A 113 9.27 -9.44 -11.96
C ALA A 113 9.96 -8.18 -12.53
N ALA A 114 10.24 -8.14 -13.84
CA ALA A 114 10.79 -6.96 -14.51
C ALA A 114 9.79 -5.81 -14.53
N PHE A 115 8.52 -6.11 -14.87
CA PHE A 115 7.42 -5.16 -14.78
C PHE A 115 7.30 -4.56 -13.37
N GLN A 116 7.19 -5.39 -12.33
CA GLN A 116 7.06 -4.91 -10.96
C GLN A 116 8.21 -3.98 -10.53
N ARG A 117 9.46 -4.31 -10.93
CA ARG A 117 10.63 -3.46 -10.64
C ARG A 117 10.57 -2.12 -11.37
N ALA A 118 10.25 -2.12 -12.67
CA ALA A 118 10.16 -0.90 -13.47
C ALA A 118 9.01 0.00 -12.99
N ASN A 119 7.85 -0.60 -12.67
CA ASN A 119 6.71 0.14 -12.13
C ASN A 119 7.03 0.74 -10.74
N ALA A 120 7.69 -0.02 -9.86
CA ALA A 120 8.17 0.52 -8.59
C ALA A 120 9.25 1.60 -8.75
N ALA A 121 9.99 1.63 -9.87
CA ALA A 121 11.03 2.62 -10.15
C ALA A 121 10.51 3.90 -10.84
N SER A 122 9.33 3.84 -11.47
CA SER A 122 8.72 4.97 -12.19
C SER A 122 8.31 6.12 -11.26
N GLY A 123 8.12 5.84 -9.98
CA GLY A 123 7.70 6.80 -8.96
C GLY A 123 6.21 7.14 -8.96
N ILE A 124 5.44 6.59 -9.90
CA ILE A 124 3.98 6.79 -9.96
C ILE A 124 3.22 5.67 -9.25
N HIS A 125 3.81 4.48 -9.09
CA HIS A 125 3.18 3.39 -8.36
C HIS A 125 3.00 3.78 -6.88
N PRO A 126 1.76 3.80 -6.34
CA PRO A 126 1.51 4.11 -4.95
C PRO A 126 2.32 3.19 -4.02
N PRO A 127 3.20 3.74 -3.15
CA PRO A 127 3.96 2.94 -2.21
C PRO A 127 3.10 2.52 -1.02
N ASP A 128 3.47 1.41 -0.40
CA ASP A 128 2.99 1.08 0.94
C ASP A 128 3.53 2.09 1.98
N LEU A 129 2.70 2.34 2.98
CA LEU A 129 2.99 3.15 4.15
C LEU A 129 2.84 2.31 5.43
N PRO A 130 3.51 2.68 6.54
CA PRO A 130 3.28 2.05 7.84
C PRO A 130 1.80 2.02 8.27
N GLU A 131 1.04 3.03 7.85
CA GLU A 131 -0.38 3.19 8.17
C GLU A 131 -1.31 2.48 7.16
N LEU A 132 -0.79 2.12 5.97
CA LEU A 132 -1.57 1.51 4.89
C LEU A 132 -0.67 0.65 3.98
N THR A 133 -0.96 -0.65 3.95
CA THR A 133 -0.50 -1.55 2.87
C THR A 133 -1.62 -1.72 1.86
N TRP A 134 -1.33 -1.51 0.57
CA TRP A 134 -2.28 -1.68 -0.52
C TRP A 134 -2.68 -3.15 -0.69
N GLY A 135 -3.96 -3.41 -0.92
CA GLY A 135 -4.50 -4.76 -1.04
C GLY A 135 -4.14 -5.39 -2.38
N VAL A 136 -3.88 -6.70 -2.40
CA VAL A 136 -3.76 -7.45 -3.67
C VAL A 136 -5.12 -7.55 -4.38
N MET A 137 -6.20 -7.63 -3.60
CA MET A 137 -7.57 -7.55 -4.06
C MET A 137 -8.22 -6.35 -3.36
N MET A 138 -8.45 -5.29 -4.12
CA MET A 138 -9.02 -4.04 -3.63
C MET A 138 -10.53 -4.02 -3.83
N GLY A 139 -11.25 -3.39 -2.91
CA GLY A 139 -12.63 -2.99 -3.16
C GLY A 139 -12.70 -1.82 -4.14
N PRO A 140 -13.90 -1.48 -4.64
CA PRO A 140 -14.07 -0.41 -5.62
C PRO A 140 -13.53 0.96 -5.15
N ILE A 141 -13.66 1.29 -3.86
CA ILE A 141 -13.16 2.55 -3.29
C ILE A 141 -11.63 2.52 -3.23
N GLU A 142 -11.03 1.48 -2.65
CA GLU A 142 -9.57 1.36 -2.58
C GLU A 142 -8.94 1.36 -3.99
N ALA A 143 -9.52 0.66 -4.96
CA ALA A 143 -9.03 0.64 -6.34
C ALA A 143 -9.12 2.02 -7.03
N ALA A 144 -10.22 2.75 -6.82
CA ALA A 144 -10.37 4.10 -7.35
C ALA A 144 -9.36 5.07 -6.71
N LEU A 145 -9.13 4.96 -5.40
CA LEU A 145 -8.16 5.79 -4.69
C LEU A 145 -6.71 5.43 -5.05
N PHE A 146 -6.40 4.16 -5.26
CA PHE A 146 -5.11 3.72 -5.77
C PHE A 146 -4.80 4.40 -7.11
N THR A 147 -5.76 4.36 -8.04
CA THR A 147 -5.64 5.03 -9.36
C THR A 147 -5.47 6.55 -9.19
N SER A 148 -6.27 7.19 -8.33
CA SER A 148 -6.15 8.63 -8.07
C SER A 148 -4.80 9.03 -7.44
N VAL A 149 -4.24 8.18 -6.58
CA VAL A 149 -2.90 8.40 -6.01
C VAL A 149 -1.83 8.23 -7.08
N ALA A 150 -1.97 7.27 -7.99
CA ALA A 150 -1.04 7.09 -9.10
C ALA A 150 -1.03 8.32 -10.04
N GLU A 151 -2.20 8.84 -10.40
CA GLU A 151 -2.35 10.08 -11.19
C GLU A 151 -1.75 11.30 -10.46
N PHE A 152 -1.95 11.40 -9.14
CA PHE A 152 -1.35 12.46 -8.33
C PHE A 152 0.19 12.36 -8.33
N LEU A 153 0.75 11.16 -8.15
CA LEU A 153 2.19 10.96 -8.21
C LEU A 153 2.76 11.22 -9.61
N GLU A 154 2.02 10.87 -10.65
CA GLU A 154 2.37 11.19 -12.03
C GLU A 154 2.47 12.72 -12.24
N LEU A 155 1.52 13.48 -11.71
CA LEU A 155 1.60 14.95 -11.72
C LEU A 155 2.84 15.44 -10.95
N ALA A 156 3.13 14.87 -9.78
CA ALA A 156 4.32 15.21 -9.01
C ALA A 156 5.63 14.90 -9.76
N VAL A 157 5.68 13.79 -10.51
CA VAL A 157 6.83 13.45 -11.37
C VAL A 157 6.96 14.45 -12.51
N SER A 158 5.86 14.75 -13.19
CA SER A 158 5.88 15.63 -14.35
C SER A 158 6.18 17.09 -14.03
N SER A 159 5.82 17.56 -12.83
CA SER A 159 6.15 18.89 -12.33
C SER A 159 7.55 18.99 -11.71
N GLY A 160 8.24 17.85 -11.53
CA GLY A 160 9.54 17.79 -10.88
C GLY A 160 9.49 17.86 -9.34
N GLU A 161 8.30 17.88 -8.73
CA GLU A 161 8.14 17.79 -7.27
C GLU A 161 8.65 16.43 -6.72
N LEU A 162 8.54 15.39 -7.54
CA LEU A 162 9.12 14.07 -7.31
C LEU A 162 10.08 13.74 -8.46
N VAL A 163 11.33 13.43 -8.15
CA VAL A 163 12.33 13.03 -9.17
C VAL A 163 12.80 11.61 -8.89
N PRO A 164 12.22 10.59 -9.57
CA PRO A 164 12.61 9.19 -9.40
C PRO A 164 14.12 8.98 -9.65
N GLY A 165 14.72 8.08 -8.88
CA GLY A 165 16.15 7.76 -8.97
C GLY A 165 17.08 8.66 -8.14
N THR A 166 16.64 9.84 -7.70
CA THR A 166 17.47 10.75 -6.88
C THR A 166 17.57 10.33 -5.42
N ARG A 167 18.64 10.72 -4.70
CA ARG A 167 18.78 10.33 -3.28
C ARG A 167 17.57 10.81 -2.46
N GLY A 168 16.89 9.88 -1.78
CA GLY A 168 15.75 10.18 -0.91
C GLY A 168 14.38 10.24 -1.62
N TRP A 169 14.32 10.00 -2.94
CA TRP A 169 13.09 10.10 -3.72
C TRP A 169 11.95 9.22 -3.18
N ARG A 170 12.24 8.00 -2.68
CA ARG A 170 11.23 7.11 -2.08
C ARG A 170 10.62 7.66 -0.80
N THR A 171 11.44 8.28 0.05
CA THR A 171 10.95 8.96 1.26
C THR A 171 10.07 10.14 0.91
N ARG A 172 10.44 10.90 -0.14
CA ARG A 172 9.61 11.99 -0.67
C ARG A 172 8.29 11.48 -1.21
N GLN A 173 8.30 10.41 -2.02
CA GLN A 173 7.10 9.75 -2.56
C GLN A 173 6.15 9.32 -1.42
N GLN A 174 6.66 8.63 -0.40
CA GLN A 174 5.89 8.24 0.77
C GLN A 174 5.31 9.46 1.52
N GLY A 175 6.07 10.55 1.64
CA GLY A 175 5.59 11.79 2.24
C GLY A 175 4.43 12.42 1.45
N LEU A 176 4.53 12.46 0.12
CA LEU A 176 3.47 12.96 -0.76
C LEU A 176 2.20 12.12 -0.62
N VAL A 177 2.33 10.79 -0.67
CA VAL A 177 1.17 9.90 -0.53
C VAL A 177 0.56 9.98 0.86
N ARG A 178 1.36 10.02 1.93
CA ARG A 178 0.85 10.19 3.30
C ARG A 178 0.05 11.49 3.44
N ASN A 179 0.56 12.60 2.91
CA ASN A 179 -0.13 13.88 2.94
C ASN A 179 -1.44 13.84 2.16
N ARG A 180 -1.44 13.23 0.96
CA ARG A 180 -2.63 13.08 0.13
C ARG A 180 -3.69 12.21 0.82
N LEU A 181 -3.29 11.10 1.42
CA LEU A 181 -4.20 10.16 2.08
C LEU A 181 -4.78 10.72 3.39
N GLY A 182 -4.01 11.55 4.11
CA GLY A 182 -4.42 12.17 5.37
C GLY A 182 -5.11 13.52 5.22
N ALA A 183 -5.21 14.06 4.00
CA ALA A 183 -5.91 15.33 3.76
C ALA A 183 -7.44 15.10 3.78
N PRO A 184 -8.21 15.94 4.49
CA PRO A 184 -9.67 15.96 4.42
C PRO A 184 -10.14 16.17 2.97
N ALA A 185 -11.09 15.35 2.52
CA ALA A 185 -11.70 15.47 1.20
C ALA A 185 -13.15 15.95 1.33
N GLU A 186 -13.48 17.06 0.67
CA GLU A 186 -14.85 17.61 0.66
C GLU A 186 -15.87 16.60 0.09
N ALA A 187 -15.48 15.86 -0.95
CA ALA A 187 -16.29 14.79 -1.53
C ALA A 187 -16.62 13.65 -0.56
N LEU A 188 -15.87 13.53 0.53
CA LEU A 188 -16.07 12.55 1.61
C LEU A 188 -16.62 13.21 2.88
N GLY A 189 -17.23 14.39 2.79
CA GLY A 189 -17.79 15.08 3.95
C GLY A 189 -16.75 15.53 4.98
N GLY A 190 -15.48 15.70 4.57
CA GLY A 190 -14.37 16.06 5.44
C GLY A 190 -13.57 14.87 5.98
N GLU A 191 -13.95 13.63 5.66
CA GLU A 191 -13.11 12.47 5.93
C GLU A 191 -11.87 12.44 5.03
N THR A 192 -10.84 11.75 5.50
CA THR A 192 -9.61 11.52 4.76
C THR A 192 -9.75 10.32 3.82
N LEU A 193 -8.93 10.26 2.77
CA LEU A 193 -8.93 9.11 1.86
C LEU A 193 -8.53 7.82 2.59
N LEU A 194 -7.65 7.90 3.59
CA LEU A 194 -7.26 6.77 4.42
C LEU A 194 -8.46 6.19 5.20
N GLN A 195 -9.31 7.06 5.76
CA GLN A 195 -10.52 6.64 6.47
C GLN A 195 -11.50 5.93 5.52
N ALA A 196 -11.68 6.42 4.29
CA ALA A 196 -12.53 5.76 3.31
C ALA A 196 -12.04 4.35 2.96
N ILE A 197 -10.72 4.14 2.81
CA ILE A 197 -10.14 2.80 2.57
C ILE A 197 -10.37 1.89 3.79
N GLN A 198 -10.15 2.40 5.00
CA GLN A 198 -10.36 1.65 6.24
C GLN A 198 -11.83 1.24 6.41
N ALA A 199 -12.76 2.15 6.12
CA ALA A 199 -14.20 1.90 6.13
C ALA A 199 -14.59 0.82 5.13
N GLU A 200 -14.14 0.90 3.87
CA GLU A 200 -14.40 -0.14 2.87
C GLU A 200 -13.89 -1.51 3.32
N ARG A 201 -12.64 -1.58 3.79
CA ARG A 201 -12.03 -2.83 4.23
C ARG A 201 -12.75 -3.44 5.43
N LEU A 202 -13.16 -2.61 6.39
CA LEU A 202 -13.90 -3.08 7.55
C LEU A 202 -15.26 -3.64 7.14
N LEU A 203 -16.00 -2.93 6.28
CA LEU A 203 -17.27 -3.40 5.75
C LEU A 203 -17.09 -4.71 4.97
N GLY A 204 -16.10 -4.78 4.09
CA GLY A 204 -15.74 -6.01 3.37
C GLY A 204 -15.38 -7.17 4.31
N TRP A 205 -14.71 -6.90 5.43
CA TRP A 205 -14.39 -7.92 6.44
C TRP A 205 -15.62 -8.40 7.22
N VAL A 206 -16.56 -7.50 7.54
CA VAL A 206 -17.85 -7.85 8.18
C VAL A 206 -18.70 -8.68 7.22
N ASP A 207 -18.79 -8.27 5.95
CA ASP A 207 -19.68 -8.88 4.97
C ASP A 207 -19.13 -10.14 4.31
N GLY A 208 -17.80 -10.25 4.18
CA GLY A 208 -17.12 -11.39 3.57
C GLY A 208 -17.22 -12.70 4.37
N GLY A 209 -17.75 -12.65 5.60
CA GLY A 209 -18.01 -13.84 6.40
C GLY A 209 -19.20 -14.65 5.87
N ARG A 210 -19.04 -15.98 5.75
CA ARG A 210 -20.13 -16.89 5.33
C ARG A 210 -21.30 -17.00 6.33
N SER A 211 -21.18 -16.42 7.53
CA SER A 211 -22.17 -16.58 8.61
C SER A 211 -23.02 -15.33 8.78
N ALA A 212 -24.33 -15.47 8.58
CA ALA A 212 -25.30 -14.41 8.87
C ALA A 212 -25.26 -13.96 10.33
N ILE A 213 -25.00 -14.88 11.26
CA ILE A 213 -24.88 -14.57 12.71
C ILE A 213 -23.70 -13.63 12.95
N ARG A 214 -22.56 -13.86 12.31
CA ARG A 214 -21.38 -13.00 12.43
C ARG A 214 -21.70 -11.58 11.96
N ARG A 215 -22.38 -11.44 10.81
CA ARG A 215 -22.81 -10.13 10.31
C ARG A 215 -23.72 -9.44 11.31
N THR A 216 -24.77 -10.10 11.80
CA THR A 216 -25.71 -9.53 12.78
C THR A 216 -25.00 -9.05 14.06
N VAL A 217 -23.98 -9.76 14.52
CA VAL A 217 -23.22 -9.38 15.72
C VAL A 217 -22.27 -8.21 15.47
N LEU A 218 -21.61 -8.17 14.31
CA LEU A 218 -20.56 -7.19 14.02
C LEU A 218 -21.07 -5.90 13.38
N SER A 219 -22.15 -5.93 12.59
CA SER A 219 -22.70 -4.74 11.94
C SER A 219 -22.97 -3.58 12.92
N PRO A 220 -23.53 -3.80 14.13
CA PRO A 220 -23.73 -2.73 15.10
C PRO A 220 -22.43 -2.14 15.70
N LEU A 221 -21.28 -2.78 15.46
CA LEU A 221 -19.98 -2.38 16.01
C LEU A 221 -19.11 -1.63 14.98
N VAL A 222 -19.51 -1.58 13.70
CA VAL A 222 -18.70 -1.01 12.62
C VAL A 222 -18.24 0.41 12.93
N ASP A 223 -19.16 1.30 13.29
CA ASP A 223 -18.84 2.71 13.58
C ASP A 223 -17.85 2.82 14.76
N ARG A 224 -18.04 2.00 15.80
CA ARG A 224 -17.13 1.96 16.97
C ARG A 224 -15.74 1.41 16.64
N LEU A 225 -15.62 0.61 15.57
CA LEU A 225 -14.35 0.04 15.13
C LEU A 225 -13.59 0.98 14.20
N LEU A 226 -14.28 1.95 13.58
CA LEU A 226 -13.67 3.00 12.77
C LEU A 226 -13.15 4.15 13.64
N ASP A 227 -13.83 4.42 14.75
CA ASP A 227 -13.35 5.38 15.72
C ASP A 227 -12.16 4.82 16.51
N PRO A 228 -11.07 5.60 16.70
CA PRO A 228 -10.02 5.24 17.64
C PRO A 228 -10.64 4.93 19.00
N ALA A 229 -10.32 3.76 19.56
CA ALA A 229 -10.81 3.38 20.88
C ALA A 229 -10.41 4.48 21.89
N PRO A 230 -11.38 5.17 22.52
CA PRO A 230 -11.05 6.21 23.47
C PRO A 230 -10.29 5.56 24.64
N PHE A 231 -9.23 6.21 25.08
CA PHE A 231 -8.58 5.81 26.32
C PHE A 231 -9.61 5.87 27.46
N PRO A 232 -9.67 4.87 28.35
CA PRO A 232 -10.57 4.91 29.50
C PRO A 232 -10.36 6.21 30.29
N SER A 233 -11.44 6.90 30.64
CA SER A 233 -11.37 8.12 31.44
C SER A 233 -10.68 7.82 32.78
N GLY A 234 -9.60 8.53 33.09
CA GLY A 234 -8.76 8.29 34.26
C GLY A 234 -7.52 7.42 34.01
N ALA A 235 -7.34 6.85 32.81
CA ALA A 235 -6.07 6.29 32.37
C ALA A 235 -5.07 7.44 32.15
N THR A 236 -4.53 7.99 33.23
CA THR A 236 -3.64 9.16 33.21
C THR A 236 -2.27 8.82 32.63
N ASP A 237 -1.97 7.54 32.44
CA ASP A 237 -0.70 7.09 31.89
C ASP A 237 -0.82 5.63 31.39
N ALA A 238 -1.25 5.42 30.14
CA ALA A 238 -1.26 4.08 29.52
C ALA A 238 0.15 3.45 29.48
N SER A 239 1.19 4.29 29.62
CA SER A 239 2.58 3.91 29.78
C SER A 239 2.93 3.40 31.17
N PHE A 240 2.11 3.58 32.22
CA PHE A 240 2.47 3.23 33.60
C PHE A 240 2.92 1.77 33.73
N SER A 241 2.16 0.84 33.14
CA SER A 241 2.49 -0.59 33.19
C SER A 241 3.75 -0.95 32.41
N LEU A 242 3.99 -0.27 31.28
CA LEU A 242 5.20 -0.45 30.48
C LEU A 242 6.41 0.15 31.18
N ARG A 243 6.31 1.40 31.63
CA ARG A 243 7.34 2.13 32.39
C ARG A 243 7.74 1.34 33.63
N TRP A 244 6.76 0.89 34.43
CA TRP A 244 7.01 0.04 35.58
C TRP A 244 7.78 -1.23 35.21
N LEU A 245 7.37 -1.94 34.14
CA LEU A 245 8.10 -3.12 33.69
C LEU A 245 9.55 -2.75 33.32
N LEU A 246 9.76 -1.69 32.54
CA LEU A 246 11.10 -1.24 32.15
C LEU A 246 11.98 -0.91 33.36
N GLU A 247 11.43 -0.25 34.40
CA GLU A 247 12.12 0.01 35.68
C GLU A 247 12.58 -1.30 36.34
N GLN A 248 11.73 -2.33 36.37
CA GLN A 248 12.10 -3.63 36.93
C GLN A 248 13.23 -4.31 36.13
N LEU A 249 13.36 -4.01 34.84
CA LEU A 249 14.37 -4.60 33.95
C LEU A 249 15.75 -3.91 34.03
N VAL A 250 15.89 -2.79 34.75
CA VAL A 250 17.17 -2.10 34.97
C VAL A 250 18.17 -3.04 35.65
N GLU A 251 17.76 -3.65 36.77
CA GLU A 251 18.53 -4.68 37.49
C GLU A 251 18.39 -6.07 36.86
N GLY A 252 17.44 -6.21 35.93
CA GLY A 252 17.11 -7.45 35.23
C GLY A 252 16.28 -8.41 36.08
N VAL A 253 15.29 -9.04 35.45
CA VAL A 253 14.37 -9.97 36.10
C VAL A 253 14.74 -11.41 35.77
N VAL A 254 14.76 -12.28 36.78
CA VAL A 254 15.10 -13.70 36.58
C VAL A 254 13.96 -14.42 35.85
N LEU A 255 14.36 -15.19 34.83
CA LEU A 255 13.48 -16.06 34.06
C LEU A 255 13.53 -17.50 34.59
N THR A 256 12.42 -18.22 34.43
CA THR A 256 12.30 -19.67 34.59
C THR A 256 13.12 -20.40 33.52
N GLN A 257 13.23 -21.72 33.63
CA GLN A 257 13.89 -22.54 32.60
C GLN A 257 13.22 -22.43 31.22
N THR A 258 11.90 -22.26 31.18
CA THR A 258 11.12 -22.08 29.95
C THR A 258 11.17 -20.66 29.41
N GLY A 259 11.87 -19.72 30.07
CA GLY A 259 11.97 -18.34 29.64
C GLY A 259 10.81 -17.45 30.07
N ASN A 260 9.98 -17.88 31.02
CA ASN A 260 8.91 -17.08 31.62
C ASN A 260 9.42 -16.31 32.84
N LEU A 261 8.73 -15.26 33.27
CA LEU A 261 8.93 -14.54 34.52
C LEU A 261 8.67 -15.47 35.69
N GLY A 262 9.50 -15.36 36.72
CA GLY A 262 9.33 -16.17 37.93
C GLY A 262 8.02 -15.86 38.66
N GLN A 263 7.42 -16.89 39.28
CA GLN A 263 6.17 -16.77 40.03
C GLN A 263 6.15 -15.60 41.03
N LYS A 264 7.24 -15.38 41.77
CA LYS A 264 7.35 -14.26 42.73
C LYS A 264 7.17 -12.90 42.06
N PHE A 265 7.73 -12.73 40.86
CA PHE A 265 7.61 -11.50 40.08
C PHE A 265 6.18 -11.31 39.54
N VAL A 266 5.59 -12.38 39.01
CA VAL A 266 4.19 -12.39 38.53
C VAL A 266 3.22 -12.01 39.67
N GLN A 267 3.41 -12.56 40.86
CA GLN A 267 2.58 -12.25 42.02
C GLN A 267 2.71 -10.79 42.47
N ALA A 268 3.92 -10.23 42.43
CA ALA A 268 4.15 -8.81 42.74
C ALA A 268 3.56 -7.87 41.67
N ALA A 269 3.49 -8.33 40.41
CA ALA A 269 2.90 -7.60 39.30
C ALA A 269 1.36 -7.62 39.34
N GLY A 270 0.74 -8.70 39.80
CA GLY A 270 -0.72 -8.91 39.76
C GLY A 270 -1.57 -7.68 40.11
N PRO A 271 -1.41 -7.05 41.30
CA PRO A 271 -2.20 -5.89 41.68
C PRO A 271 -2.09 -4.69 40.72
N ARG A 272 -0.94 -4.51 40.06
CA ARG A 272 -0.69 -3.40 39.12
C ARG A 272 -1.37 -3.58 37.78
N PHE A 273 -1.62 -4.83 37.39
CA PHE A 273 -2.29 -5.19 36.15
C PHE A 273 -3.77 -5.53 36.36
N GLY A 274 -4.35 -5.11 37.49
CA GLY A 274 -5.78 -5.30 37.78
C GLY A 274 -6.17 -6.75 38.05
N TRP A 275 -5.24 -7.59 38.53
CA TRP A 275 -5.56 -8.96 38.94
C TRP A 275 -6.36 -8.95 40.25
N ASP A 276 -7.67 -9.17 40.14
CA ASP A 276 -8.63 -9.09 41.26
C ASP A 276 -9.35 -10.43 41.52
N VAL A 277 -8.70 -11.56 41.25
CA VAL A 277 -9.29 -12.89 41.48
C VAL A 277 -8.74 -13.55 42.76
N PRO A 278 -9.49 -14.48 43.39
CA PRO A 278 -9.18 -14.98 44.73
C PRO A 278 -7.89 -15.82 44.82
N ARG A 279 -7.36 -16.26 43.68
CA ARG A 279 -6.15 -17.09 43.61
C ARG A 279 -4.96 -16.24 43.19
N LEU A 280 -3.87 -16.35 43.93
CA LEU A 280 -2.60 -15.75 43.55
C LEU A 280 -2.14 -16.28 42.18
N PRO A 281 -1.73 -15.39 41.26
CA PRO A 281 -1.27 -15.82 39.95
C PRO A 281 0.03 -16.60 40.10
N ARG A 282 0.25 -17.59 39.24
CA ARG A 282 1.40 -18.50 39.26
C ARG A 282 2.29 -18.30 38.04
N THR A 283 1.71 -17.98 36.89
CA THR A 283 2.41 -17.77 35.63
C THR A 283 2.00 -16.43 34.99
N GLU A 284 2.79 -15.97 34.02
CA GLU A 284 2.43 -14.76 33.25
C GLU A 284 1.08 -14.86 32.54
N ASP A 285 0.66 -16.07 32.18
CA ASP A 285 -0.61 -16.30 31.49
C ASP A 285 -1.80 -16.05 32.41
N ASP A 286 -1.60 -16.14 33.73
CA ASP A 286 -2.61 -15.72 34.69
C ASP A 286 -2.78 -14.19 34.63
N VAL A 287 -1.71 -13.41 34.42
CA VAL A 287 -1.76 -11.94 34.34
C VAL A 287 -1.58 -11.48 32.89
N ILE A 288 -2.63 -11.66 32.06
CA ILE A 288 -2.60 -11.36 30.61
C ILE A 288 -2.02 -9.98 30.30
N GLY A 289 -2.36 -8.95 31.09
CA GLY A 289 -1.80 -7.60 30.91
C GLY A 289 -0.27 -7.56 31.01
N LEU A 290 0.33 -8.29 31.96
CA LEU A 290 1.78 -8.41 32.11
C LEU A 290 2.41 -9.14 30.93
N HIS A 291 1.77 -10.23 30.47
CA HIS A 291 2.21 -10.98 29.29
C HIS A 291 2.26 -10.08 28.05
N LEU A 292 1.19 -9.33 27.79
CA LEU A 292 1.09 -8.42 26.64
C LEU A 292 2.12 -7.29 26.70
N VAL A 293 2.29 -6.65 27.85
CA VAL A 293 3.28 -5.56 28.02
C VAL A 293 4.71 -6.07 27.83
N ARG A 294 5.04 -7.25 28.35
CA ARG A 294 6.35 -7.88 28.12
C ARG A 294 6.59 -8.19 26.64
N GLN A 295 5.60 -8.79 25.98
CA GLN A 295 5.71 -9.12 24.55
C GLN A 295 5.87 -7.85 23.70
N PHE A 296 5.17 -6.77 24.07
CA PHE A 296 5.29 -5.47 23.45
C PHE A 296 6.71 -4.88 23.64
N ALA A 297 7.23 -4.88 24.88
CA ALA A 297 8.59 -4.42 25.17
C ALA A 297 9.66 -5.23 24.41
N HIS A 298 9.45 -6.52 24.20
CA HIS A 298 10.35 -7.35 23.41
C HIS A 298 10.29 -7.01 21.91
N ARG A 299 9.08 -6.89 21.35
CA ARG A 299 8.88 -6.54 19.93
C ARG A 299 9.44 -5.17 19.57
N LEU A 300 9.33 -4.20 20.48
CA LEU A 300 9.93 -2.87 20.31
C LEU A 300 11.45 -2.84 20.56
N GLY A 301 12.07 -3.98 20.89
CA GLY A 301 13.50 -4.06 21.16
C GLY A 301 13.93 -3.34 22.43
N LEU A 302 13.02 -3.06 23.37
CA LEU A 302 13.31 -2.39 24.65
C LEU A 302 13.88 -3.37 25.69
N SER A 303 13.53 -4.65 25.57
CA SER A 303 14.04 -5.71 26.43
C SER A 303 14.62 -6.88 25.63
N ARG A 304 15.61 -7.55 26.21
CA ARG A 304 16.21 -8.76 25.65
C ARG A 304 16.48 -9.80 26.73
N ARG A 305 16.54 -11.06 26.30
CA ARG A 305 17.04 -12.14 27.15
C ARG A 305 18.57 -12.11 27.18
N SER A 306 19.13 -12.12 28.39
CA SER A 306 20.56 -12.31 28.66
C SER A 306 20.71 -13.49 29.61
N GLY A 307 21.08 -14.66 29.07
CA GLY A 307 21.10 -15.91 29.83
C GLY A 307 19.73 -16.26 30.41
N ARG A 308 19.63 -16.32 31.73
CA ARG A 308 18.40 -16.56 32.51
C ARG A 308 17.76 -15.27 33.05
N ARG A 309 18.08 -14.10 32.48
CA ARG A 309 17.50 -12.83 32.87
C ARG A 309 16.85 -12.13 31.68
N LEU A 310 15.79 -11.39 31.94
CA LEU A 310 15.25 -10.38 31.05
C LEU A 310 15.84 -9.03 31.49
N VAL A 311 16.47 -8.31 30.57
CA VAL A 311 17.18 -7.06 30.86
C VAL A 311 16.82 -5.98 29.84
N LEU A 312 17.01 -4.72 30.20
CA LEU A 312 16.89 -3.60 29.26
C LEU A 312 17.98 -3.63 28.17
N THR A 313 17.59 -3.20 26.97
CA THR A 313 18.51 -2.80 25.91
C THR A 313 18.91 -1.33 26.07
N ALA A 314 19.82 -0.81 25.25
CA ALA A 314 20.13 0.63 25.21
C ALA A 314 18.88 1.46 24.90
N ARG A 315 18.13 1.06 23.85
CA ARG A 315 16.84 1.65 23.48
C ARG A 315 15.80 1.60 24.61
N GLY A 316 15.81 0.53 25.40
CA GLY A 316 14.94 0.42 26.58
C GLY A 316 15.29 1.39 27.71
N ARG A 317 16.57 1.75 27.87
CA ARG A 317 17.00 2.75 28.85
C ARG A 317 16.67 4.17 28.39
N GLU A 318 16.84 4.45 27.10
CA GLU A 318 16.43 5.72 26.48
C GLU A 318 14.92 5.93 26.66
N ALA A 319 14.10 4.95 26.28
CA ALA A 319 12.65 5.01 26.41
C ALA A 319 12.13 5.10 27.87
N LEU A 320 12.96 4.74 28.86
CA LEU A 320 12.64 4.90 30.28
C LEU A 320 12.99 6.31 30.80
N SER A 321 13.90 7.00 30.11
CA SER A 321 14.40 8.34 30.48
C SER A 321 13.57 9.46 29.84
N ASP A 322 12.82 9.15 28.78
CA ASP A 322 11.79 10.00 28.16
C ASP A 322 10.52 10.09 29.03
#